data_AF-A0AAP2DVK6-F1
#
_entry.id   AF-A0AAP2DVK6-F1
#
_cell.length_a   1.000
_cell.length_b   1.000
_cell.length_c   1.000
_cell.angle_alpha   90.00
_cell.angle_beta   90.00
_cell.angle_gamma   90.00
#
_symmetry.space_group_name_H-M   'P 1'
#
loop_
_entity.id
_entity.type
_entity.pdbx_description
1 polymer ?
#
loop_
_entity_poly.entity_id
_entity_poly.type
_entity_poly.pdbx_seq_one_letter_code
_entity_poly.pdbx_strand_id
1 'polypeptide(L)'
;MKIDSKIFKGIQYVEVNQLPSEQSNSILKTFEEDSFIKILKDGKILSGCIQYRDYEAWYHTVYRPGTQPFVEKASKLKQHVALVEEDTAVSVQHNE
;
A
#
# COMPACT_ATOMS: atom_id res chain seq x y z
N MET A 1 10.17 -5.57 -7.77
CA MET A 1 9.76 -5.01 -9.09
C MET A 1 8.32 -4.53 -9.00
N LYS A 2 7.98 -3.30 -9.43
CA LYS A 2 6.58 -2.84 -9.52
C LYS A 2 6.04 -3.26 -10.89
N ILE A 3 4.80 -3.73 -10.95
CA ILE A 3 4.14 -4.07 -12.22
C ILE A 3 3.11 -3.02 -12.62
N ASP A 4 2.87 -2.95 -13.92
CA ASP A 4 1.92 -2.03 -14.53
C ASP A 4 0.46 -2.40 -14.25
N SER A 5 -0.37 -1.37 -14.13
CA SER A 5 -1.82 -1.51 -14.01
C SER A 5 -2.44 -1.91 -15.35
N LYS A 6 -3.50 -2.71 -15.30
CA LYS A 6 -4.38 -2.96 -16.46
C LYS A 6 -5.65 -2.15 -16.32
N ILE A 7 -6.15 -1.63 -17.44
CA ILE A 7 -7.42 -0.90 -17.49
C ILE A 7 -8.48 -1.80 -18.12
N PHE A 8 -9.58 -2.03 -17.41
CA PHE A 8 -10.76 -2.71 -17.95
C PHE A 8 -12.02 -1.94 -17.59
N LYS A 9 -12.76 -1.49 -18.61
CA LYS A 9 -13.99 -0.68 -18.45
C LYS A 9 -13.81 0.54 -17.50
N GLY A 10 -12.65 1.18 -17.55
CA GLY A 10 -12.32 2.35 -16.71
C GLY A 10 -11.80 2.01 -15.31
N ILE A 11 -11.70 0.73 -14.95
CA ILE A 11 -11.14 0.28 -13.67
C ILE A 11 -9.68 -0.09 -13.88
N GLN A 12 -8.78 0.53 -13.12
CA GLN A 12 -7.38 0.15 -13.05
C GLN A 12 -7.19 -0.95 -12.01
N TYR A 13 -6.63 -2.08 -12.43
CA TYR A 13 -6.42 -3.24 -11.57
C TYR A 13 -5.09 -3.94 -11.85
N VAL A 14 -4.66 -4.74 -10.89
CA VAL A 14 -3.49 -5.62 -10.97
C VAL A 14 -3.94 -7.03 -10.59
N GLU A 15 -3.48 -8.00 -11.36
CA GLU A 15 -3.75 -9.42 -11.09
C GLU A 15 -2.69 -9.93 -10.12
N VAL A 16 -3.09 -10.47 -8.97
CA VAL A 16 -2.14 -10.97 -7.97
C VAL A 16 -1.33 -12.16 -8.49
N ASN A 17 -1.90 -12.95 -9.40
CA ASN A 17 -1.19 -14.03 -10.08
C ASN A 17 -0.08 -13.54 -11.02
N GLN A 18 -0.07 -12.27 -11.42
CA GLN A 18 1.00 -11.69 -12.24
C GLN A 18 2.08 -11.01 -11.40
N LEU A 19 1.89 -10.93 -10.08
CA LEU A 19 2.91 -10.44 -9.17
C LEU A 19 4.00 -11.49 -8.97
N PRO A 20 5.24 -11.05 -8.67
CA PRO A 20 6.27 -11.94 -8.15
C PRO A 20 5.78 -12.67 -6.91
N SER A 21 6.19 -13.94 -6.73
CA SER A 21 5.73 -14.80 -5.62
C SER A 21 5.87 -14.17 -4.23
N GLU A 22 6.89 -13.34 -4.04
CA GLU A 22 7.09 -12.60 -2.78
C GLU A 22 5.98 -11.56 -2.53
N GLN A 23 5.64 -10.78 -3.56
CA GLN A 23 4.59 -9.76 -3.47
C GLN A 23 3.21 -10.37 -3.41
N SER A 24 2.92 -11.41 -4.22
CA SER A 24 1.62 -12.07 -4.18
C SER A 24 1.34 -12.67 -2.81
N ASN A 25 2.32 -13.36 -2.20
CA ASN A 25 2.18 -13.88 -0.84
C ASN A 25 1.97 -12.78 0.20
N SER A 26 2.71 -11.66 0.09
CA SER A 26 2.57 -10.56 1.05
C SER A 26 1.21 -9.86 0.91
N ILE A 27 0.72 -9.68 -0.33
CA ILE A 27 -0.61 -9.16 -0.60
C ILE A 27 -1.70 -10.08 -0.05
N LEU A 28 -1.63 -11.39 -0.31
CA LEU A 28 -2.60 -12.36 0.19
C LEU A 28 -2.64 -12.43 1.72
N LYS A 29 -1.58 -12.02 2.41
CA LYS A 29 -1.54 -11.89 3.88
C LYS A 29 -2.02 -10.54 4.38
N THR A 30 -1.92 -9.49 3.56
CA THR A 30 -2.25 -8.11 3.96
C THR A 30 -3.70 -7.76 3.64
N PHE A 31 -4.19 -8.21 2.49
CA PHE A 31 -5.55 -7.96 2.03
C PHE A 31 -6.45 -9.13 2.38
N GLU A 32 -7.62 -8.84 2.92
CA GLU A 32 -8.67 -9.82 3.15
C GLU A 32 -9.32 -10.23 1.81
N GLU A 33 -9.91 -11.42 1.76
CA GLU A 33 -10.52 -11.98 0.54
C GLU A 33 -11.58 -11.05 -0.09
N ASP A 34 -12.24 -10.22 0.72
CA ASP A 34 -13.26 -9.26 0.27
C ASP A 34 -12.66 -8.04 -0.46
N SER A 35 -11.38 -7.75 -0.27
CA SER A 35 -10.67 -6.67 -0.98
C SER A 35 -10.37 -7.02 -2.43
N PHE A 36 -10.47 -8.30 -2.81
CA PHE A 36 -10.19 -8.75 -4.16
C PHE A 36 -11.44 -8.65 -5.02
N ILE A 37 -11.32 -7.93 -6.13
CA ILE A 37 -12.38 -7.83 -7.13
C ILE A 37 -12.28 -8.98 -8.14
N LYS A 38 -13.45 -9.34 -8.69
CA LYS A 38 -13.57 -10.33 -9.77
C LYS A 38 -13.91 -9.60 -11.07
N ILE A 39 -13.10 -9.80 -12.11
CA ILE A 39 -13.31 -9.16 -13.41
C ILE A 39 -13.62 -10.22 -14.45
N LEU A 40 -14.77 -10.12 -15.12
CA LEU A 40 -15.11 -10.96 -16.27
C LEU A 40 -14.52 -10.33 -17.53
N LYS A 41 -13.41 -10.88 -18.01
CA LYS A 41 -12.70 -10.42 -19.21
C LYS A 41 -12.59 -11.55 -20.22
N ASP A 42 -12.99 -11.31 -21.47
CA ASP A 42 -12.93 -12.30 -22.56
C ASP A 42 -13.60 -13.65 -22.21
N GLY A 43 -14.71 -13.60 -21.44
CA GLY A 43 -15.43 -14.81 -20.98
C GLY A 43 -14.74 -15.58 -19.84
N LYS A 44 -13.60 -15.09 -19.34
CA LYS A 44 -12.90 -15.65 -18.17
C LYS A 44 -13.09 -14.77 -16.96
N ILE A 45 -13.44 -15.39 -15.83
CA ILE A 45 -13.49 -14.70 -14.52
C ILE A 45 -12.07 -14.66 -13.98
N LEU A 46 -11.48 -13.47 -13.94
CA LEU A 46 -10.23 -13.19 -13.25
C LEU A 46 -10.57 -12.92 -11.78
N SER A 47 -10.32 -13.91 -10.92
CA SER A 47 -10.35 -13.77 -9.47
C SER A 47 -8.98 -13.34 -8.93
N GLY A 48 -8.96 -12.68 -7.77
CA GLY A 48 -7.71 -12.20 -7.17
C GLY A 48 -7.14 -10.97 -7.86
N CYS A 49 -8.01 -10.08 -8.36
CA CYS A 49 -7.61 -8.77 -8.87
C CYS A 49 -7.69 -7.74 -7.74
N ILE A 50 -6.73 -6.83 -7.65
CA ILE A 50 -6.73 -5.71 -6.71
C ILE A 50 -6.76 -4.42 -7.51
N GLN A 51 -7.47 -3.40 -7.04
CA GLN A 51 -7.45 -2.11 -7.70
C GLN A 51 -6.05 -1.50 -7.61
N TYR A 52 -5.62 -0.83 -8.68
CA TYR A 52 -4.26 -0.28 -8.73
C TYR A 52 -3.98 0.72 -7.59
N ARG A 53 -4.98 1.50 -7.18
CA ARG A 53 -4.85 2.44 -6.06
C ARG A 53 -4.50 1.75 -4.75
N ASP A 54 -5.17 0.64 -4.45
CA ASP A 54 -4.93 -0.13 -3.23
C ASP A 54 -3.57 -0.85 -3.29
N TYR A 55 -3.25 -1.43 -4.45
CA TYR A 55 -1.91 -2.02 -4.69
C TYR A 55 -0.81 -0.98 -4.51
N GLU A 56 -0.99 0.23 -5.04
CA GLU A 56 -0.02 1.30 -4.92
C GLU A 56 0.15 1.74 -3.46
N ALA A 57 -0.95 1.99 -2.75
CA ALA A 57 -0.91 2.33 -1.33
C ALA A 57 -0.16 1.25 -0.53
N TRP A 58 -0.46 -0.03 -0.77
CA TRP A 58 0.23 -1.15 -0.14
C TRP A 58 1.72 -1.22 -0.53
N TYR A 59 2.05 -1.04 -1.80
CA TYR A 59 3.43 -1.10 -2.28
C TYR A 59 4.31 -0.05 -1.58
N HIS A 60 3.78 1.15 -1.37
CA HIS A 60 4.49 2.26 -0.75
C HIS A 60 4.54 2.16 0.80
N THR A 61 3.55 1.52 1.43
CA THR A 61 3.46 1.43 2.90
C THR A 61 4.08 0.15 3.46
N VAL A 62 3.90 -0.98 2.78
CA VAL A 62 4.34 -2.31 3.25
C VAL A 62 5.59 -2.79 2.51
N TYR A 63 5.61 -2.71 1.18
CA TYR A 63 6.69 -3.32 0.39
C TYR A 63 7.94 -2.42 0.29
N ARG A 64 7.76 -1.10 0.18
CA ARG A 64 8.86 -0.12 0.12
C ARG A 64 8.58 1.11 1.00
N PRO A 65 8.51 0.94 2.33
CA PRO A 65 8.35 2.05 3.26
C PRO A 65 9.51 3.03 3.10
N GLY A 66 9.20 4.29 2.78
CA GLY A 66 10.20 5.33 2.52
C GLY A 66 10.04 6.05 1.18
N THR A 67 9.16 5.55 0.30
CA THR A 67 8.74 6.27 -0.91
C THR A 67 7.32 6.77 -0.64
N GLN A 68 7.15 8.01 -0.17
CA GLN A 68 5.83 8.54 0.17
C GLN A 68 4.86 8.40 -1.03
N PRO A 69 3.67 7.81 -0.85
CA PRO A 69 2.65 7.84 -1.88
C PRO A 69 2.10 9.26 -2.00
N PHE A 70 1.92 9.75 -3.22
CA PHE A 70 1.15 10.97 -3.50
C PHE A 70 -0.33 10.65 -3.25
N VAL A 71 -0.71 10.57 -1.97
CA VAL A 71 -2.11 10.45 -1.56
C VAL A 71 -2.77 11.81 -1.79
N GLU A 72 -3.50 11.93 -2.90
CA GLU A 72 -4.45 13.01 -3.07
C GLU A 72 -5.50 12.88 -1.95
N LYS A 73 -5.51 13.89 -1.07
CA LYS A 73 -6.19 13.92 0.23
C LYS A 73 -7.68 13.59 0.11
N ALA A 74 -8.06 12.34 0.39
CA ALA A 74 -9.43 12.02 0.80
C ALA A 74 -9.61 12.44 2.27
N SER A 75 -10.16 13.63 2.46
CA SER A 75 -10.43 14.25 3.75
C SER A 75 -11.65 13.61 4.43
N LYS A 76 -11.52 12.89 5.57
CA LYS A 76 -12.26 13.16 6.86
C LYS A 76 -12.02 12.11 7.98
N LEU A 77 -11.41 12.59 9.09
CA LEU A 77 -11.74 12.43 10.53
C LEU A 77 -11.88 11.01 11.14
N LYS A 78 -11.12 10.56 12.16
CA LYS A 78 -10.93 11.05 13.56
C LYS A 78 -9.55 10.53 14.06
N GLN A 79 -8.57 11.35 14.49
CA GLN A 79 -8.36 12.06 15.77
C GLN A 79 -7.82 11.19 16.94
N HIS A 80 -6.66 11.62 17.49
CA HIS A 80 -5.91 11.23 18.73
C HIS A 80 -5.09 9.92 18.64
N VAL A 81 -3.75 9.91 18.74
CA VAL A 81 -2.82 10.28 19.87
C VAL A 81 -1.40 10.43 19.25
N ALA A 82 -0.69 11.56 19.26
CA ALA A 82 0.12 12.19 20.34
C ALA A 82 1.07 11.19 21.04
N LEU A 83 2.37 11.12 20.74
CA LEU A 83 3.36 12.02 21.33
C LEU A 83 4.67 12.02 20.52
N VAL A 84 5.09 13.24 20.23
CA VAL A 84 6.43 13.73 19.86
C VAL A 84 7.46 13.40 20.95
N GLU A 85 8.61 12.86 20.56
CA GLU A 85 9.93 13.52 20.46
C GLU A 85 10.75 13.49 21.74
N GLU A 86 12.05 13.35 21.49
CA GLU A 86 13.13 12.96 22.39
C GLU A 86 13.25 13.84 23.63
N ASP A 87 13.20 13.18 24.79
CA ASP A 87 13.55 13.79 26.07
C ASP A 87 15.08 13.80 26.21
N THR A 88 15.59 15.03 26.30
CA THR A 88 16.72 15.45 27.14
C THR A 88 18.14 15.25 26.61
N ALA A 89 18.64 16.38 26.09
CA ALA A 89 20.03 16.78 26.12
C ALA A 89 20.67 16.65 27.52
N VAL A 90 21.91 16.15 27.58
CA VAL A 90 22.87 16.67 28.56
C VAL A 90 24.12 17.12 27.81
N SER A 91 24.34 18.44 27.86
CA SER A 91 25.51 19.09 27.29
C SER A 91 26.77 18.74 28.09
N VAL A 92 27.85 18.49 27.37
CA VAL A 92 29.22 18.45 27.87
C VAL A 92 29.72 19.89 27.99
N GLN A 93 30.10 20.33 29.19
CA GLN A 93 31.13 21.36 29.38
C GLN A 93 31.98 21.04 30.62
N HIS A 94 33.26 20.77 30.37
CA HIS A 94 34.37 20.97 31.30
C HIS A 94 34.57 22.47 31.54
N ASN A 95 34.87 22.89 32.78
CA ASN A 95 36.14 23.51 33.13
C ASN A 95 36.19 23.92 34.62
N GLU A 96 37.28 23.47 35.24
CA GLU A 96 38.15 24.13 36.26
C GLU A 96 37.56 24.58 37.60
#